data_AF-A0A810NP02-F1
#
_entry.id   AF-A0A810NP02-F1
#
_cell.length_a   1.000
_cell.length_b   1.000
_cell.length_c   1.000
_cell.angle_alpha   90.00
_cell.angle_beta   90.00
_cell.angle_gamma   90.00
#
_symmetry.space_group_name_H-M   'P 1'
#
loop_
_entity.id
_entity.type
_entity.pdbx_description
1 polymer ?
#
loop_
_entity_poly.entity_id
_entity_poly.type
_entity_poly.pdbx_seq_one_letter_code
_entity_poly.pdbx_strand_id
1 'polypeptide(L)'
;MTTGPEPATPAAASAPPPAPAAAPVPGAVPQAAAQPVPVAPVVPQQAVPGPFPPVPGPVAGPFAPAPAPPPWPHPQAVPPHAVQHALPPYPPAVPPHPQALPPHPVPHAAPPYPAPPHVVLPAGHMLPGAPPVARPSLLRRLARPGALVAALLVILVGLVAWQTVRIEQLGGALERADDRLSRLQQEDKGRLDAAESRLGELEKEVGGAFNVEKVAAAVLPSVFRVEAGRSIGTAFAVGPQAADGGTNLFTNYHVVEEVWKKGGRTAEITRAGQRFNVKIVRVDKVRDVAHLHTTAKFKGLTVAEVAAKPGQQVIAVGAPLGLTDTVTSGVISAIRETGYEEGPMVQFDAAINPGNSGGPVINGQQEVVGIAVAGYLEAEGLGLAIPIADACKSIDIC
;
A
#
# COMPACT_ATOMS: atom_id res chain seq x y z
N MET A 1 30.94 -72.41 17.94
CA MET A 1 30.19 -72.51 19.22
C MET A 1 30.65 -71.39 20.12
N THR A 2 29.75 -70.80 20.90
CA THR A 2 30.02 -69.72 21.85
C THR A 2 30.54 -70.23 23.19
N THR A 3 31.50 -69.55 23.82
CA THR A 3 31.57 -69.21 25.28
C THR A 3 32.86 -68.42 25.58
N GLY A 4 32.81 -67.49 26.55
CA GLY A 4 33.98 -66.75 27.08
C GLY A 4 34.69 -67.49 28.23
N PRO A 5 35.19 -66.84 29.30
CA PRO A 5 35.18 -65.40 29.62
C PRO A 5 36.53 -64.80 30.10
N GLU A 6 36.49 -63.53 30.53
CA GLU A 6 37.58 -62.67 31.02
C GLU A 6 37.84 -62.81 32.54
N PRO A 7 39.04 -62.44 33.04
CA PRO A 7 39.21 -62.01 34.43
C PRO A 7 39.97 -60.68 34.63
N ALA A 8 39.57 -59.92 35.65
CA ALA A 8 40.17 -58.65 36.10
C ALA A 8 40.95 -58.79 37.43
N THR A 9 41.80 -57.82 37.82
CA THR A 9 42.33 -57.64 39.21
C THR A 9 42.97 -56.21 39.40
N PRO A 10 43.34 -55.72 40.62
CA PRO A 10 42.86 -54.40 41.09
C PRO A 10 43.95 -53.45 41.67
N ALA A 11 43.67 -52.76 42.79
CA ALA A 11 44.16 -51.41 43.17
C ALA A 11 45.05 -51.31 44.45
N ALA A 12 45.19 -50.07 44.98
CA ALA A 12 45.81 -49.59 46.25
C ALA A 12 47.32 -49.16 46.16
N ALA A 13 47.90 -48.24 46.97
CA ALA A 13 47.43 -47.40 48.11
C ALA A 13 48.33 -46.13 48.30
N SER A 14 48.04 -45.30 49.32
CA SER A 14 48.79 -44.09 49.79
C SER A 14 49.20 -44.24 51.28
N ALA A 15 49.90 -43.38 52.03
CA ALA A 15 50.59 -42.06 51.90
C ALA A 15 51.53 -41.87 53.13
N PRO A 16 52.54 -40.97 53.12
CA PRO A 16 52.62 -39.97 54.22
C PRO A 16 53.22 -38.56 53.86
N PRO A 17 53.20 -37.56 54.77
CA PRO A 17 53.35 -36.11 54.46
C PRO A 17 54.77 -35.49 54.74
N PRO A 18 55.01 -34.20 54.39
CA PRO A 18 56.36 -33.60 54.31
C PRO A 18 56.82 -32.76 55.53
N ALA A 19 58.11 -32.40 55.54
CA ALA A 19 58.77 -31.52 56.52
C ALA A 19 59.24 -30.17 55.88
N PRO A 20 59.47 -29.09 56.67
CA PRO A 20 59.50 -27.72 56.13
C PRO A 20 60.88 -27.10 55.79
N ALA A 21 60.87 -26.29 54.73
CA ALA A 21 61.67 -25.10 54.36
C ALA A 21 63.11 -24.87 54.88
N ALA A 22 64.00 -24.54 53.93
CA ALA A 22 65.23 -23.78 54.14
C ALA A 22 65.26 -22.52 53.24
N ALA A 23 65.93 -21.45 53.72
CA ALA A 23 65.96 -20.11 53.11
C ALA A 23 67.08 -19.96 52.04
N PRO A 24 67.10 -18.88 51.22
CA PRO A 24 67.72 -18.90 49.90
C PRO A 24 69.21 -18.54 49.85
N VAL A 25 69.88 -19.01 48.79
CA VAL A 25 71.24 -18.58 48.40
C VAL A 25 71.14 -17.73 47.12
N PRO A 26 71.69 -16.50 47.09
CA PRO A 26 71.66 -15.67 45.90
C PRO A 26 72.85 -15.96 44.95
N GLY A 27 72.59 -16.00 43.65
CA GLY A 27 73.64 -15.91 42.62
C GLY A 27 74.05 -17.21 41.93
N ALA A 28 73.12 -17.87 41.23
CA ALA A 28 73.44 -18.78 40.12
C ALA A 28 72.31 -18.79 39.09
N VAL A 29 72.63 -18.49 37.83
CA VAL A 29 71.70 -18.64 36.69
C VAL A 29 72.20 -19.77 35.79
N PRO A 30 71.34 -20.76 35.50
CA PRO A 30 71.39 -21.47 34.23
C PRO A 30 70.09 -21.30 33.43
N GLN A 31 70.23 -21.32 32.11
CA GLN A 31 69.15 -21.10 31.15
C GLN A 31 68.10 -22.24 31.18
N ALA A 32 66.83 -21.89 31.01
CA ALA A 32 65.76 -22.82 30.66
C ALA A 32 65.11 -22.39 29.33
N ALA A 33 64.82 -23.36 28.47
CA ALA A 33 64.41 -23.13 27.09
C ALA A 33 62.92 -22.75 26.96
N ALA A 34 62.60 -22.16 25.81
CA ALA A 34 61.32 -21.56 25.45
C ALA A 34 60.07 -22.43 25.63
N GLN A 35 58.97 -21.77 26.01
CA GLN A 35 57.63 -22.05 25.48
C GLN A 35 57.01 -20.74 24.95
N PRO A 36 56.25 -20.76 23.84
CA PRO A 36 55.77 -19.55 23.18
C PRO A 36 54.56 -18.93 23.89
N VAL A 37 54.60 -17.62 24.09
CA VAL A 37 53.49 -16.80 24.60
C VAL A 37 52.81 -16.10 23.41
N PRO A 38 51.47 -16.04 23.33
CA PRO A 38 50.77 -15.38 22.23
C PRO A 38 51.01 -13.86 22.19
N VAL A 39 51.11 -13.33 20.97
CA VAL A 39 51.46 -11.92 20.69
C VAL A 39 50.27 -10.99 20.96
N ALA A 40 50.49 -9.93 21.75
CA ALA A 40 49.53 -8.85 21.90
C ALA A 40 49.58 -7.87 20.69
N PRO A 41 48.45 -7.30 20.25
CA PRO A 41 48.43 -6.40 19.10
C PRO A 41 49.13 -5.07 19.39
N VAL A 42 49.94 -4.61 18.43
CA VAL A 42 50.68 -3.34 18.50
C VAL A 42 49.74 -2.17 18.30
N VAL A 43 49.73 -1.23 19.25
CA VAL A 43 49.06 0.07 19.12
C VAL A 43 49.99 1.03 18.34
N PRO A 44 49.59 1.58 17.18
CA PRO A 44 50.37 2.60 16.50
C PRO A 44 50.33 3.92 17.28
N GLN A 45 51.51 4.48 17.57
CA GLN A 45 51.64 5.73 18.31
C GLN A 45 51.17 6.94 17.47
N GLN A 46 50.43 7.85 18.10
CA GLN A 46 50.00 9.10 17.47
C GLN A 46 51.19 10.05 17.28
N ALA A 47 51.38 10.57 16.06
CA ALA A 47 52.36 11.61 15.79
C ALA A 47 51.80 12.99 16.19
N VAL A 48 52.56 13.74 16.98
CA VAL A 48 52.24 15.12 17.35
C VAL A 48 52.53 16.06 16.16
N PRO A 49 51.58 16.92 15.73
CA PRO A 49 51.84 17.85 14.63
C PRO A 49 52.75 19.01 15.08
N GLY A 50 53.86 19.19 14.36
CA GLY A 50 54.72 20.38 14.49
C GLY A 50 54.12 21.63 13.82
N PRO A 51 54.69 22.82 14.06
CA PRO A 51 54.15 24.08 13.54
C PRO A 51 54.32 24.19 12.00
N PHE A 52 53.29 24.71 11.33
CA PHE A 52 53.27 24.91 9.88
C PHE A 52 54.26 26.00 9.42
N PRO A 53 54.94 25.82 8.27
CA PRO A 53 55.69 26.89 7.61
C PRO A 53 54.75 27.93 6.97
N PRO A 54 55.19 29.18 6.76
CA PRO A 54 54.35 30.25 6.21
C PRO A 54 54.04 30.08 4.71
N VAL A 55 52.86 30.56 4.32
CA VAL A 55 52.32 30.48 2.95
C VAL A 55 53.07 31.46 2.01
N PRO A 56 53.55 31.03 0.83
CA PRO A 56 54.08 31.93 -0.19
C PRO A 56 52.98 32.79 -0.84
N GLY A 57 53.27 34.07 -1.06
CA GLY A 57 52.38 34.98 -1.80
C GLY A 57 52.30 34.66 -3.30
N PRO A 58 51.33 35.24 -4.04
CA PRO A 58 51.09 34.92 -5.44
C PRO A 58 52.21 35.46 -6.34
N VAL A 59 52.91 34.56 -7.03
CA VAL A 59 53.88 34.89 -8.08
C VAL A 59 53.20 34.84 -9.44
N ALA A 60 53.13 35.97 -10.13
CA ALA A 60 52.72 35.99 -11.54
C ALA A 60 53.88 35.51 -12.43
N GLY A 61 53.69 34.39 -13.14
CA GLY A 61 54.69 33.78 -14.00
C GLY A 61 54.04 32.84 -15.04
N PRO A 62 54.66 32.65 -16.22
CA PRO A 62 53.93 32.23 -17.40
C PRO A 62 53.82 30.70 -17.54
N PHE A 63 52.60 30.18 -17.40
CA PHE A 63 52.26 28.82 -17.82
C PHE A 63 51.16 28.85 -18.88
N ALA A 64 51.34 28.05 -19.93
CA ALA A 64 50.36 27.86 -20.99
C ALA A 64 49.04 27.30 -20.43
N PRO A 65 47.89 27.60 -21.07
CA PRO A 65 46.61 27.01 -20.65
C PRO A 65 46.68 25.49 -20.71
N ALA A 66 46.13 24.83 -19.68
CA ALA A 66 46.03 23.38 -19.63
C ALA A 66 45.22 22.85 -20.83
N PRO A 67 45.58 21.66 -21.39
CA PRO A 67 44.81 21.06 -22.47
C PRO A 67 43.37 20.78 -22.01
N ALA A 68 42.42 20.96 -22.92
CA ALA A 68 41.00 20.70 -22.64
C ALA A 68 40.77 19.24 -22.19
N PRO A 69 39.81 18.98 -21.29
CA PRO A 69 39.45 17.62 -20.91
C PRO A 69 38.98 16.84 -22.15
N PRO A 70 39.21 15.51 -22.21
CA PRO A 70 38.74 14.71 -23.34
C PRO A 70 37.22 14.77 -23.45
N PRO A 71 36.66 14.77 -24.67
CA PRO A 71 35.22 14.76 -24.86
C PRO A 71 34.62 13.47 -24.27
N TRP A 72 33.44 13.62 -23.66
CA TRP A 72 32.66 12.50 -23.10
C TRP A 72 32.50 11.39 -24.14
N PRO A 73 32.60 10.10 -23.75
CA PRO A 73 32.32 9.01 -24.67
C PRO A 73 30.86 9.09 -25.11
N HIS A 74 30.65 9.36 -26.40
CA HIS A 74 29.33 9.20 -27.02
C HIS A 74 28.84 7.76 -26.81
N PRO A 75 27.54 7.54 -26.57
CA PRO A 75 27.02 6.19 -26.47
C PRO A 75 27.31 5.44 -27.77
N GLN A 76 28.04 4.33 -27.68
CA GLN A 76 28.31 3.48 -28.84
C GLN A 76 26.99 2.96 -29.39
N ALA A 77 26.78 3.13 -30.70
CA ALA A 77 25.65 2.52 -31.38
C ALA A 77 25.75 1.00 -31.23
N VAL A 78 24.80 0.42 -30.49
CA VAL A 78 24.68 -1.04 -30.34
C VAL A 78 24.46 -1.64 -31.73
N PRO A 79 25.25 -2.64 -32.16
CA PRO A 79 25.00 -3.31 -33.42
C PRO A 79 23.62 -3.99 -33.37
N PRO A 80 22.79 -3.89 -34.42
CA PRO A 80 21.59 -4.70 -34.49
C PRO A 80 21.99 -6.19 -34.54
N HIS A 81 21.07 -7.04 -34.06
CA HIS A 81 21.13 -8.51 -33.98
C HIS A 81 21.65 -9.13 -32.67
N ALA A 82 20.95 -10.21 -32.29
CA ALA A 82 21.29 -11.21 -31.27
C ALA A 82 20.99 -10.95 -29.77
N VAL A 83 19.78 -10.47 -29.45
CA VAL A 83 18.94 -11.15 -28.42
C VAL A 83 17.49 -11.21 -28.89
N GLN A 84 17.12 -12.29 -29.59
CA GLN A 84 15.70 -12.63 -29.82
C GLN A 84 15.26 -13.68 -28.80
N HIS A 85 14.96 -13.24 -27.58
CA HIS A 85 14.03 -14.01 -26.75
C HIS A 85 12.62 -13.66 -27.21
N ALA A 86 12.07 -14.50 -28.09
CA ALA A 86 10.69 -14.41 -28.50
C ALA A 86 9.78 -14.59 -27.28
N LEU A 87 9.11 -13.50 -26.88
CA LEU A 87 7.90 -13.61 -26.07
C LEU A 87 6.93 -14.54 -26.83
N PRO A 88 6.27 -15.50 -26.16
CA PRO A 88 5.20 -16.24 -26.80
C PRO A 88 4.14 -15.23 -27.27
N PRO A 89 3.61 -15.36 -28.50
CA PRO A 89 2.61 -14.41 -28.99
C PRO A 89 1.40 -14.45 -28.06
N TYR A 90 0.97 -13.27 -27.60
CA TYR A 90 -0.36 -13.12 -27.03
C TYR A 90 -1.37 -13.70 -28.03
N PRO A 91 -2.27 -14.62 -27.63
CA PRO A 91 -3.36 -14.99 -28.51
C PRO A 91 -4.18 -13.72 -28.82
N PRO A 92 -4.64 -13.51 -30.06
CA PRO A 92 -5.52 -12.40 -30.36
C PRO A 92 -6.74 -12.48 -29.44
N ALA A 93 -7.19 -11.34 -28.91
CA ALA A 93 -8.40 -11.28 -28.11
C ALA A 93 -9.59 -11.73 -28.99
N VAL A 94 -9.99 -12.98 -28.84
CA VAL A 94 -11.18 -13.54 -29.49
C VAL A 94 -12.39 -12.85 -28.83
N PRO A 95 -13.15 -11.99 -29.54
CA PRO A 95 -14.41 -11.51 -29.01
C PRO A 95 -15.31 -12.74 -28.80
N PRO A 96 -16.08 -12.81 -27.70
CA PRO A 96 -16.91 -13.98 -27.43
C PRO A 96 -17.85 -14.21 -28.62
N HIS A 97 -17.69 -15.36 -29.30
CA HIS A 97 -18.60 -15.76 -30.36
C HIS A 97 -20.02 -15.78 -29.76
N PRO A 98 -21.01 -15.12 -30.39
CA PRO A 98 -22.40 -15.30 -29.97
C PRO A 98 -22.73 -16.78 -30.13
N GLN A 99 -23.19 -17.41 -29.06
CA GLN A 99 -23.70 -18.77 -29.15
C GLN A 99 -24.83 -18.79 -30.18
N ALA A 100 -24.75 -19.73 -31.13
CA ALA A 100 -25.79 -19.89 -32.12
C ALA A 100 -27.09 -20.31 -31.41
N LEU A 101 -28.01 -19.37 -31.27
CA LEU A 101 -29.40 -19.65 -30.92
C LEU A 101 -29.96 -20.68 -31.92
N PRO A 102 -30.72 -21.69 -31.47
CA PRO A 102 -31.45 -22.54 -32.40
C PRO A 102 -32.40 -21.67 -33.23
N PRO A 103 -32.57 -21.96 -34.54
CA PRO A 103 -33.34 -21.09 -35.42
C PRO A 103 -34.80 -21.03 -34.97
N HIS A 104 -35.25 -19.83 -34.59
CA HIS A 104 -36.67 -19.55 -34.44
C HIS A 104 -37.36 -19.71 -35.81
N PRO A 105 -38.48 -20.44 -35.91
CA PRO A 105 -39.22 -20.51 -37.16
C PRO A 105 -39.79 -19.13 -37.49
N VAL A 106 -39.41 -18.60 -38.65
CA VAL A 106 -39.91 -17.33 -39.18
C VAL A 106 -41.40 -17.50 -39.54
N PRO A 107 -42.31 -16.60 -39.13
CA PRO A 107 -43.69 -16.66 -39.55
C PRO A 107 -43.79 -16.27 -41.04
N HIS A 108 -43.86 -17.27 -41.91
CA HIS A 108 -44.17 -17.03 -43.32
C HIS A 108 -45.59 -16.47 -43.47
N ALA A 109 -45.71 -15.43 -44.29
CA ALA A 109 -46.97 -14.77 -44.58
C ALA A 109 -48.02 -15.75 -45.13
N ALA A 110 -49.26 -15.61 -44.68
CA ALA A 110 -50.37 -16.44 -45.15
C ALA A 110 -50.62 -16.21 -46.66
N PRO A 111 -50.70 -17.29 -47.48
CA PRO A 111 -51.15 -17.16 -48.86
C PRO A 111 -52.65 -16.81 -48.91
N PRO A 112 -53.11 -16.06 -49.93
CA PRO A 112 -54.52 -15.71 -50.08
C PRO A 112 -55.39 -16.95 -50.37
N TYR A 113 -56.62 -16.93 -49.85
CA TYR A 113 -57.62 -17.99 -50.02
C TYR A 113 -57.92 -18.31 -51.50
N PRO A 114 -57.85 -19.58 -51.92
CA PRO A 114 -58.57 -20.05 -53.10
C PRO A 114 -60.06 -20.22 -52.80
N ALA A 115 -60.90 -19.96 -53.80
CA ALA A 115 -62.36 -20.09 -53.76
C ALA A 115 -62.84 -21.56 -53.58
N PRO A 116 -64.06 -21.81 -53.07
CA PRO A 116 -64.54 -23.16 -52.78
C PRO A 116 -64.79 -24.00 -54.05
N PRO A 117 -64.50 -25.32 -54.04
CA PRO A 117 -64.80 -26.20 -55.15
C PRO A 117 -66.30 -26.45 -55.30
N HIS A 118 -66.75 -26.57 -56.55
CA HIS A 118 -68.14 -26.79 -56.92
C HIS A 118 -68.67 -28.14 -56.43
N VAL A 119 -69.87 -28.13 -55.83
CA VAL A 119 -70.61 -29.36 -55.50
C VAL A 119 -71.15 -29.98 -56.80
N VAL A 120 -70.64 -31.15 -57.16
CA VAL A 120 -71.19 -31.97 -58.25
C VAL A 120 -72.35 -32.79 -57.72
N LEU A 121 -73.53 -32.59 -58.31
CA LEU A 121 -74.75 -33.35 -58.03
C LEU A 121 -74.72 -34.74 -58.71
N PRO A 122 -74.99 -35.84 -58.01
CA PRO A 122 -75.41 -37.08 -58.64
C PRO A 122 -76.87 -36.98 -59.10
N ALA A 123 -77.16 -37.47 -60.31
CA ALA A 123 -78.52 -37.53 -60.85
C ALA A 123 -79.38 -38.54 -60.06
N GLY A 124 -80.66 -38.20 -59.87
CA GLY A 124 -81.58 -38.97 -59.02
C GLY A 124 -82.07 -40.29 -59.63
N HIS A 125 -82.51 -41.20 -58.76
CA HIS A 125 -83.35 -42.35 -59.10
C HIS A 125 -84.65 -42.32 -58.28
N MET A 126 -85.69 -42.97 -58.80
CA MET A 126 -87.08 -42.66 -58.48
C MET A 126 -87.62 -43.31 -57.18
N LEU A 127 -88.72 -42.70 -56.69
CA LEU A 127 -89.62 -43.17 -55.63
C LEU A 127 -90.17 -44.59 -55.92
N PRO A 128 -90.62 -45.35 -54.90
CA PRO A 128 -92.02 -45.23 -54.49
C PRO A 128 -92.29 -45.38 -52.98
N GLY A 129 -93.50 -45.00 -52.54
CA GLY A 129 -94.11 -45.53 -51.30
C GLY A 129 -94.31 -44.52 -50.16
N ALA A 130 -95.42 -43.79 -50.17
CA ALA A 130 -95.90 -43.05 -49.00
C ALA A 130 -96.79 -43.93 -48.11
N PRO A 131 -96.70 -43.79 -46.78
CA PRO A 131 -97.84 -43.97 -45.88
C PRO A 131 -98.20 -42.67 -45.12
N PRO A 132 -99.41 -42.56 -44.55
CA PRO A 132 -100.04 -41.26 -44.30
C PRO A 132 -99.92 -40.71 -42.86
N VAL A 133 -100.01 -39.38 -42.78
CA VAL A 133 -100.71 -38.56 -41.76
C VAL A 133 -100.41 -38.80 -40.27
N ALA A 134 -99.82 -37.77 -39.64
CA ALA A 134 -100.20 -37.34 -38.29
C ALA A 134 -100.00 -35.82 -38.11
N ARG A 135 -101.08 -35.04 -38.09
CA ARG A 135 -101.10 -33.67 -37.54
C ARG A 135 -101.79 -33.70 -36.18
N PRO A 136 -101.13 -33.24 -35.10
CA PRO A 136 -101.83 -32.73 -33.93
C PRO A 136 -101.64 -31.22 -33.78
N SER A 137 -102.75 -30.50 -33.94
CA SER A 137 -103.11 -29.28 -33.19
C SER A 137 -102.02 -28.25 -32.86
N LEU A 138 -102.01 -27.17 -33.63
CA LEU A 138 -102.01 -25.83 -33.02
C LEU A 138 -103.14 -25.77 -31.99
N LEU A 139 -102.82 -25.62 -30.70
CA LEU A 139 -103.58 -24.79 -29.73
C LEU A 139 -102.93 -24.81 -28.32
N ARG A 140 -102.64 -23.61 -27.82
CA ARG A 140 -102.62 -23.21 -26.41
C ARG A 140 -102.05 -24.22 -25.38
N ARG A 141 -100.90 -23.85 -24.82
CA ARG A 141 -100.83 -23.56 -23.37
C ARG A 141 -100.02 -22.29 -23.17
N LEU A 142 -100.56 -21.36 -22.37
CA LEU A 142 -99.86 -20.14 -21.98
C LEU A 142 -98.51 -20.53 -21.39
N ALA A 143 -97.44 -19.85 -21.81
CA ALA A 143 -96.23 -19.79 -20.99
C ALA A 143 -96.66 -19.21 -19.64
N ARG A 144 -96.66 -20.04 -18.59
CA ARG A 144 -96.81 -19.54 -17.21
C ARG A 144 -95.65 -18.58 -17.00
N PRO A 145 -95.86 -17.28 -16.70
CA PRO A 145 -94.75 -16.34 -16.54
C PRO A 145 -93.75 -16.82 -15.47
N GLY A 146 -94.25 -17.50 -14.43
CA GLY A 146 -93.41 -18.17 -13.42
C GLY A 146 -92.44 -19.24 -13.95
N ALA A 147 -92.71 -19.88 -15.09
CA ALA A 147 -91.78 -20.87 -15.69
C ALA A 147 -90.60 -20.19 -16.41
N LEU A 148 -90.85 -19.07 -17.10
CA LEU A 148 -89.78 -18.24 -17.67
C LEU A 148 -88.95 -17.56 -16.57
N VAL A 149 -89.62 -17.06 -15.53
CA VAL A 149 -88.93 -16.48 -14.35
C VAL A 149 -88.09 -17.54 -13.64
N ALA A 150 -88.60 -18.77 -13.44
CA ALA A 150 -87.83 -19.87 -12.86
C ALA A 150 -86.61 -20.24 -13.72
N ALA A 151 -86.75 -20.32 -15.05
CA ALA A 151 -85.64 -20.59 -15.94
C ALA A 151 -84.57 -19.49 -15.89
N LEU A 152 -84.97 -18.22 -15.88
CA LEU A 152 -84.06 -17.07 -15.73
C LEU A 152 -83.34 -17.07 -14.38
N LEU A 153 -84.02 -17.44 -13.28
CA LEU A 153 -83.40 -17.58 -11.96
C LEU A 153 -82.36 -18.71 -11.93
N VAL A 154 -82.64 -19.86 -12.55
CA VAL A 154 -81.66 -20.96 -12.66
C VAL A 154 -80.44 -20.54 -13.48
N ILE A 155 -80.64 -19.82 -14.60
CA ILE A 155 -79.54 -19.27 -15.41
C ILE A 155 -78.74 -18.25 -14.59
N LEU A 156 -79.39 -17.35 -13.86
CA LEU A 156 -78.73 -16.36 -13.00
C LEU A 156 -77.90 -17.03 -11.91
N VAL A 157 -78.44 -18.04 -11.21
CA VAL A 157 -77.70 -18.81 -10.19
C VAL A 157 -76.50 -19.53 -10.81
N GLY A 158 -76.65 -20.14 -11.99
CA GLY A 158 -75.55 -20.77 -12.71
C GLY A 158 -74.47 -19.77 -13.15
N LEU A 159 -74.86 -18.56 -13.56
CA LEU A 159 -73.94 -17.50 -13.99
C LEU A 159 -73.20 -16.88 -12.79
N VAL A 160 -73.88 -16.70 -11.66
CA VAL A 160 -73.26 -16.31 -10.38
C VAL A 160 -72.27 -17.39 -9.90
N ALA A 161 -72.67 -18.67 -9.91
CA ALA A 161 -71.77 -19.78 -9.54
C ALA A 161 -70.57 -19.92 -10.49
N TRP A 162 -70.74 -19.62 -11.78
CA TRP A 162 -69.63 -19.55 -12.73
C TRP A 162 -68.72 -18.35 -12.45
N GLN A 163 -69.29 -17.19 -12.11
CA GLN A 163 -68.52 -16.00 -11.71
C GLN A 163 -67.72 -16.25 -10.42
N THR A 164 -68.28 -16.90 -9.40
CA THR A 164 -67.53 -17.20 -8.16
C THR A 164 -66.35 -18.12 -8.43
N VAL A 165 -66.55 -19.21 -9.17
CA VAL A 165 -65.44 -20.11 -9.58
C VAL A 165 -64.40 -19.37 -10.42
N ARG A 166 -64.82 -18.44 -11.28
CA ARG A 166 -63.90 -17.64 -12.09
C ARG A 166 -63.10 -16.63 -11.26
N ILE A 167 -63.72 -16.03 -10.24
CA ILE A 167 -63.07 -15.13 -9.29
C ILE A 167 -62.03 -15.89 -8.46
N GLU A 168 -62.36 -17.08 -7.96
CA GLU A 168 -61.42 -17.94 -7.22
C GLU A 168 -60.19 -18.33 -8.08
N GLN A 169 -60.41 -18.72 -9.34
CA GLN A 169 -59.33 -19.02 -10.29
C GLN A 169 -58.42 -17.82 -10.58
N LEU A 170 -58.99 -16.61 -10.65
CA LEU A 170 -58.25 -15.38 -10.90
C LEU A 170 -57.53 -14.88 -9.63
N GLY A 171 -58.15 -14.98 -8.46
CA GLY A 171 -57.56 -14.65 -7.17
C GLY A 171 -56.31 -15.49 -6.91
N GLY A 172 -56.43 -16.81 -7.00
CA GLY A 172 -55.28 -17.71 -6.87
C GLY A 172 -54.22 -17.55 -7.97
N ALA A 173 -54.51 -16.88 -9.09
CA ALA A 173 -53.51 -16.52 -10.10
C ALA A 173 -52.80 -15.19 -9.79
N LEU A 174 -53.52 -14.24 -9.18
CA LEU A 174 -52.98 -12.97 -8.71
C LEU A 174 -52.07 -13.18 -7.49
N GLU A 175 -52.48 -14.01 -6.52
CA GLU A 175 -51.63 -14.41 -5.38
C GLU A 175 -50.32 -15.04 -5.86
N ARG A 176 -50.36 -15.96 -6.84
CA ARG A 176 -49.15 -16.55 -7.45
C ARG A 176 -48.28 -15.54 -8.20
N ALA A 177 -48.84 -14.44 -8.69
CA ALA A 177 -48.08 -13.36 -9.32
C ALA A 177 -47.42 -12.45 -8.27
N ASP A 178 -48.12 -12.15 -7.18
CA ASP A 178 -47.62 -11.37 -6.04
C ASP A 178 -46.53 -12.12 -5.26
N ASP A 179 -46.74 -13.42 -4.99
CA ASP A 179 -45.72 -14.35 -4.48
C ASP A 179 -44.46 -14.38 -5.34
N ARG A 180 -44.60 -14.24 -6.67
CA ARG A 180 -43.46 -14.25 -7.59
C ARG A 180 -42.75 -12.89 -7.59
N LEU A 181 -43.50 -11.80 -7.54
CA LEU A 181 -42.95 -10.45 -7.50
C LEU A 181 -42.20 -10.19 -6.18
N SER A 182 -42.80 -10.54 -5.04
CA SER A 182 -42.18 -10.44 -3.71
C SER A 182 -40.90 -11.26 -3.60
N ARG A 183 -40.87 -12.50 -4.11
CA ARG A 183 -39.64 -13.32 -4.18
C ARG A 183 -38.55 -12.66 -5.01
N LEU A 184 -38.88 -12.14 -6.20
CA LEU A 184 -37.90 -11.46 -7.06
C LEU A 184 -37.36 -10.18 -6.39
N GLN A 185 -38.23 -9.38 -5.77
CA GLN A 185 -37.82 -8.21 -5.01
C GLN A 185 -36.93 -8.57 -3.81
N GLN A 186 -37.21 -9.68 -3.13
CA GLN A 186 -36.41 -10.15 -2.00
C GLN A 186 -35.07 -10.76 -2.44
N GLU A 187 -35.01 -11.41 -3.61
CA GLU A 187 -33.77 -11.85 -4.25
C GLU A 187 -32.91 -10.66 -4.67
N ASP A 188 -33.47 -9.70 -5.41
CA ASP A 188 -32.77 -8.48 -5.83
C ASP A 188 -32.28 -7.68 -4.62
N LYS A 189 -33.10 -7.53 -3.57
CA LYS A 189 -32.68 -6.91 -2.31
C LYS A 189 -31.52 -7.68 -1.67
N GLY A 190 -31.60 -9.00 -1.56
CA GLY A 190 -30.51 -9.82 -1.02
C GLY A 190 -29.21 -9.70 -1.83
N ARG A 191 -29.30 -9.49 -3.14
CA ARG A 191 -28.14 -9.23 -4.01
C ARG A 191 -27.56 -7.84 -3.80
N LEU A 192 -28.39 -6.83 -3.57
CA LEU A 192 -27.96 -5.47 -3.23
C LEU A 192 -27.28 -5.42 -1.85
N ASP A 193 -27.94 -5.97 -0.81
CA ASP A 193 -27.40 -6.06 0.55
C ASP A 193 -26.03 -6.80 0.57
N ALA A 194 -25.89 -7.86 -0.22
CA ALA A 194 -24.63 -8.60 -0.38
C ALA A 194 -23.55 -7.82 -1.19
N ALA A 195 -23.94 -6.98 -2.14
CA ALA A 195 -23.02 -6.11 -2.87
C ALA A 195 -22.49 -4.98 -1.98
N GLU A 196 -23.38 -4.34 -1.20
CA GLU A 196 -23.04 -3.31 -0.23
C GLU A 196 -22.12 -3.85 0.88
N SER A 197 -22.40 -5.06 1.39
CA SER A 197 -21.54 -5.73 2.37
C SER A 197 -20.12 -5.97 1.83
N ARG A 198 -19.99 -6.41 0.57
CA ARG A 198 -18.69 -6.60 -0.10
C ARG A 198 -17.96 -5.29 -0.34
N LEU A 199 -18.67 -4.22 -0.69
CA LEU A 199 -18.09 -2.90 -0.84
C LEU A 199 -17.54 -2.39 0.50
N GLY A 200 -18.29 -2.53 1.60
CA GLY A 200 -17.80 -2.16 2.93
C GLY A 200 -16.60 -2.98 3.41
N GLU A 201 -16.52 -4.26 3.02
CA GLU A 201 -15.35 -5.11 3.32
C GLU A 201 -14.13 -4.73 2.48
N LEU A 202 -14.31 -4.46 1.18
CA LEU A 202 -13.29 -3.91 0.28
C LEU A 202 -12.80 -2.52 0.74
N GLU A 203 -13.70 -1.63 1.15
CA GLU A 203 -13.35 -0.31 1.70
C GLU A 203 -12.56 -0.43 3.01
N LYS A 204 -12.83 -1.46 3.83
CA LYS A 204 -12.07 -1.75 5.05
C LYS A 204 -10.70 -2.34 4.75
N GLU A 205 -10.59 -3.21 3.73
CA GLU A 205 -9.33 -3.79 3.26
C GLU A 205 -8.43 -2.71 2.62
N VAL A 206 -8.98 -1.89 1.72
CA VAL A 206 -8.31 -0.73 1.10
C VAL A 206 -8.03 0.37 2.15
N GLY A 207 -8.91 0.58 3.12
CA GLY A 207 -8.71 1.51 4.23
C GLY A 207 -7.61 1.08 5.21
N GLY A 208 -7.27 -0.21 5.23
CA GLY A 208 -6.09 -0.75 5.92
C GLY A 208 -4.80 -0.70 5.09
N ALA A 209 -4.89 -0.48 3.78
CA ALA A 209 -3.73 -0.33 2.92
C ALA A 209 -3.06 1.04 3.11
N PHE A 210 -1.73 1.09 2.94
CA PHE A 210 -0.95 2.32 3.11
C PHE A 210 -1.25 3.31 1.97
N ASN A 211 -2.02 4.35 2.28
CA ASN A 211 -2.37 5.39 1.32
C ASN A 211 -1.39 6.57 1.42
N VAL A 212 -0.40 6.59 0.51
CA VAL A 212 0.64 7.63 0.38
C VAL A 212 0.04 9.04 0.29
N GLU A 213 -0.99 9.25 -0.53
CA GLU A 213 -1.62 10.55 -0.74
C GLU A 213 -2.26 11.09 0.54
N LYS A 214 -3.00 10.24 1.27
CA LYS A 214 -3.64 10.58 2.54
C LYS A 214 -2.63 10.92 3.63
N VAL A 215 -1.51 10.20 3.71
CA VAL A 215 -0.43 10.49 4.68
C VAL A 215 0.27 11.80 4.28
N ALA A 216 0.62 11.97 3.00
CA ALA A 216 1.22 13.19 2.48
C ALA A 216 0.37 14.44 2.76
N ALA A 217 -0.92 14.41 2.40
CA ALA A 217 -1.83 15.54 2.59
C ALA A 217 -1.96 15.97 4.07
N ALA A 218 -1.83 15.03 5.01
CA ALA A 218 -1.84 15.32 6.44
C ALA A 218 -0.53 15.91 6.98
N VAL A 219 0.61 15.57 6.36
CA VAL A 219 1.97 15.91 6.81
C VAL A 219 2.52 17.17 6.16
N LEU A 220 2.30 17.36 4.85
CA LEU A 220 2.79 18.50 4.07
C LEU A 220 2.51 19.89 4.69
N PRO A 221 1.40 20.14 5.41
CA PRO A 221 1.18 21.36 6.20
C PRO A 221 2.28 21.71 7.20
N SER A 222 3.06 20.73 7.65
CA SER A 222 4.05 20.81 8.73
C SER A 222 5.50 20.72 8.24
N VAL A 223 5.74 20.62 6.93
CA VAL A 223 7.07 20.46 6.33
C VAL A 223 7.43 21.71 5.52
N PHE A 224 8.69 22.17 5.65
CA PHE A 224 9.16 23.45 5.13
C PHE A 224 10.52 23.28 4.46
N ARG A 225 10.80 24.08 3.43
CA ARG A 225 12.17 24.29 2.96
C ARG A 225 12.93 25.14 3.99
N VAL A 226 14.18 24.81 4.27
CA VAL A 226 15.11 25.61 5.08
C VAL A 226 16.14 26.25 4.17
N GLU A 227 16.39 27.54 4.37
CA GLU A 227 17.44 28.31 3.72
C GLU A 227 18.34 28.92 4.79
N ALA A 228 19.58 28.42 4.90
CA ALA A 228 20.54 28.76 5.95
C ALA A 228 21.91 29.09 5.34
N GLY A 229 22.15 30.37 5.06
CA GLY A 229 23.35 30.79 4.35
C GLY A 229 23.26 30.39 2.87
N ARG A 230 24.17 29.53 2.40
CA ARG A 230 24.10 28.91 1.07
C ARG A 230 23.54 27.48 1.10
N SER A 231 23.24 26.96 2.28
CA SER A 231 22.71 25.61 2.48
C SER A 231 21.18 25.61 2.33
N ILE A 232 20.67 24.56 1.68
CA ILE A 232 19.24 24.33 1.49
C ILE A 232 18.91 22.92 1.97
N GLY A 233 17.86 22.80 2.77
CA GLY A 233 17.36 21.52 3.27
C GLY A 233 15.86 21.58 3.54
N THR A 234 15.40 20.66 4.37
CA THR A 234 14.03 20.57 4.86
C THR A 234 14.02 20.69 6.38
N ALA A 235 12.95 21.26 6.93
CA ALA A 235 12.59 21.18 8.35
C ALA A 235 11.14 20.73 8.49
N PHE A 236 10.77 20.21 9.65
CA PHE A 236 9.39 19.91 9.98
C PHE A 236 9.04 20.34 11.39
N ALA A 237 7.82 20.85 11.57
CA ALA A 237 7.26 21.15 12.88
C ALA A 237 7.00 19.85 13.65
N VAL A 238 7.32 19.83 14.95
CA VAL A 238 7.24 18.64 15.81
C VAL A 238 6.56 18.98 17.13
N GLY A 239 5.84 18.00 17.69
CA GLY A 239 5.29 18.08 19.05
C GLY A 239 4.17 19.12 19.24
N PRO A 240 3.85 19.47 20.50
CA PRO A 240 2.90 20.53 20.81
C PRO A 240 3.48 21.94 20.49
N GLN A 241 2.64 22.97 20.58
CA GLN A 241 3.15 24.35 20.54
C GLN A 241 4.14 24.59 21.69
N ALA A 242 5.19 25.34 21.41
CA ALA A 242 6.19 25.71 22.42
C ALA A 242 5.55 26.59 23.52
N ALA A 243 6.18 26.64 24.70
CA ALA A 243 5.63 27.34 25.87
C ALA A 243 5.43 28.86 25.68
N ASP A 244 6.12 29.47 24.71
CA ASP A 244 5.94 30.87 24.28
C ASP A 244 4.84 31.05 23.22
N GLY A 245 4.17 29.97 22.84
CA GLY A 245 3.13 29.92 21.81
C GLY A 245 3.66 29.80 20.37
N GLY A 246 4.97 29.67 20.16
CA GLY A 246 5.58 29.41 18.86
C GLY A 246 5.57 27.93 18.46
N THR A 247 6.36 27.61 17.43
CA THR A 247 6.53 26.25 16.89
C THR A 247 7.99 25.83 16.94
N ASN A 248 8.25 24.61 17.42
CA ASN A 248 9.55 23.95 17.34
C ASN A 248 9.62 23.11 16.07
N LEU A 249 10.80 23.10 15.42
CA LEU A 249 11.07 22.30 14.24
C LEU A 249 12.41 21.56 14.35
N PHE A 250 12.47 20.37 13.76
CA PHE A 250 13.72 19.68 13.49
C PHE A 250 14.24 19.97 12.08
N THR A 251 15.56 19.89 11.92
CA THR A 251 16.28 19.74 10.65
C THR A 251 17.63 19.04 10.94
N ASN A 252 18.46 18.80 9.93
CA ASN A 252 19.82 18.34 10.16
C ASN A 252 20.76 19.48 10.59
N TYR A 253 21.81 19.16 11.35
CA TYR A 253 22.83 20.14 11.70
C TYR A 253 23.62 20.62 10.48
N HIS A 254 23.96 19.74 9.53
CA HIS A 254 24.68 20.12 8.31
C HIS A 254 23.90 21.14 7.45
N VAL A 255 22.56 21.13 7.52
CA VAL A 255 21.71 22.14 6.85
C VAL A 255 21.97 23.53 7.41
N VAL A 256 22.20 23.67 8.72
CA VAL A 256 22.43 24.98 9.38
C VAL A 256 23.90 25.27 9.74
N GLU A 257 24.80 24.33 9.45
CA GLU A 257 26.18 24.37 9.93
C GLU A 257 26.93 25.63 9.50
N GLU A 258 26.81 26.06 8.24
CA GLU A 258 27.51 27.26 7.73
C GLU A 258 27.15 28.50 8.57
N VAL A 259 25.86 28.68 8.86
CA VAL A 259 25.36 29.80 9.68
C VAL A 259 25.84 29.66 11.12
N TRP A 260 25.72 28.45 11.70
CA TRP A 260 26.10 28.20 13.09
C TRP A 260 27.60 28.43 13.35
N LYS A 261 28.47 27.91 12.48
CA LYS A 261 29.94 28.09 12.53
C LYS A 261 30.35 29.56 12.40
N LYS A 262 29.63 30.35 11.60
CA LYS A 262 29.86 31.80 11.43
C LYS A 262 29.31 32.67 12.58
N GLY A 263 28.76 32.06 13.63
CA GLY A 263 28.15 32.77 14.76
C GLY A 263 26.72 33.25 14.52
N GLY A 264 26.15 33.01 13.33
CA GLY A 264 24.75 33.31 13.03
C GLY A 264 23.81 32.37 13.78
N ARG A 265 22.62 32.85 14.14
CA ARG A 265 21.60 32.12 14.92
C ARG A 265 20.21 32.19 14.31
N THR A 266 20.12 32.52 13.02
CA THR A 266 18.86 32.73 12.28
C THR A 266 18.92 32.09 10.91
N ALA A 267 17.82 31.49 10.49
CA ALA A 267 17.60 30.97 9.15
C ALA A 267 16.19 31.38 8.66
N GLU A 268 15.88 31.11 7.40
CA GLU A 268 14.54 31.27 6.85
C GLU A 268 13.93 29.89 6.58
N ILE A 269 12.62 29.73 6.85
CA ILE A 269 11.84 28.60 6.34
C ILE A 269 10.78 29.08 5.35
N THR A 270 10.58 28.32 4.28
CA THR A 270 9.66 28.64 3.20
C THR A 270 8.65 27.51 2.97
N ARG A 271 7.37 27.84 2.84
CA ARG A 271 6.30 26.91 2.44
C ARG A 271 5.22 27.65 1.64
N ALA A 272 4.77 27.08 0.53
CA ALA A 272 3.73 27.67 -0.35
C ALA A 272 3.99 29.17 -0.70
N GLY A 273 5.25 29.53 -0.94
CA GLY A 273 5.69 30.91 -1.21
C GLY A 273 5.77 31.84 0.00
N GLN A 274 5.24 31.45 1.17
CA GLN A 274 5.36 32.19 2.42
C GLN A 274 6.70 31.89 3.11
N ARG A 275 7.33 32.95 3.63
CA ARG A 275 8.62 32.91 4.32
C ARG A 275 8.47 33.26 5.80
N PHE A 276 9.17 32.53 6.66
CA PHE A 276 9.16 32.74 8.11
C PHE A 276 10.59 32.73 8.65
N ASN A 277 10.93 33.73 9.46
CA ASN A 277 12.20 33.73 10.18
C ASN A 277 12.18 32.68 11.28
N VAL A 278 13.29 31.96 11.44
CA VAL A 278 13.50 30.99 12.51
C VAL A 278 14.81 31.24 13.23
N LYS A 279 14.87 30.92 14.52
CA LYS A 279 16.09 30.92 15.32
C LYS A 279 16.66 29.50 15.37
N ILE A 280 17.98 29.37 15.25
CA ILE A 280 18.70 28.12 15.52
C ILE A 280 18.97 28.11 17.04
N VAL A 281 18.22 27.29 17.78
CA VAL A 281 18.21 27.31 19.25
C VAL A 281 19.26 26.37 19.82
N ARG A 282 19.33 25.15 19.31
CA ARG A 282 20.28 24.11 19.72
C ARG A 282 20.71 23.30 18.50
N VAL A 283 21.94 22.80 18.53
CA VAL A 283 22.44 21.81 17.57
C VAL A 283 23.11 20.67 18.32
N ASP A 284 22.95 19.46 17.81
CA ASP A 284 23.80 18.32 18.14
C ASP A 284 24.60 17.94 16.89
N LYS A 285 25.92 18.01 17.01
CA LYS A 285 26.86 17.81 15.91
C LYS A 285 27.28 16.36 15.70
N VAL A 286 26.87 15.45 16.58
CA VAL A 286 27.27 14.03 16.56
C VAL A 286 26.13 13.17 16.04
N ARG A 287 24.89 13.61 16.21
CA ARG A 287 23.71 12.96 15.60
C ARG A 287 23.18 13.71 14.37
N ASP A 288 23.89 14.74 13.91
CA ASP A 288 23.46 15.64 12.84
C ASP A 288 22.01 16.18 12.99
N VAL A 289 21.66 16.73 14.16
CA VAL A 289 20.31 17.27 14.45
C VAL A 289 20.38 18.74 14.85
N ALA A 290 19.47 19.57 14.35
CA ALA A 290 19.27 20.94 14.80
C ALA A 290 17.82 21.25 15.16
N HIS A 291 17.65 22.05 16.22
CA HIS A 291 16.38 22.61 16.68
C HIS A 291 16.23 24.04 16.18
N LEU A 292 15.20 24.25 15.36
CA LEU A 292 14.77 25.56 14.92
C LEU A 292 13.50 25.96 15.67
N HIS A 293 13.33 27.26 15.91
CA HIS A 293 12.14 27.79 16.55
C HIS A 293 11.62 29.02 15.83
N THR A 294 10.30 29.14 15.69
CA THR A 294 9.62 30.30 15.10
C THR A 294 8.41 30.72 15.92
N THR A 295 8.10 32.02 15.93
CA THR A 295 6.90 32.56 16.58
C THR A 295 5.62 32.33 15.76
N ALA A 296 5.75 31.89 14.50
CA ALA A 296 4.63 31.43 13.70
C ALA A 296 4.05 30.12 14.26
N LYS A 297 2.75 29.91 14.07
CA LYS A 297 2.02 28.75 14.61
C LYS A 297 1.71 27.74 13.51
N PHE A 298 2.27 26.55 13.62
CA PHE A 298 1.96 25.42 12.75
C PHE A 298 1.52 24.21 13.58
N LYS A 299 0.90 23.23 12.94
CA LYS A 299 0.63 21.93 13.56
C LYS A 299 1.95 21.15 13.59
N GLY A 300 2.40 20.71 14.76
CA GLY A 300 3.52 19.77 14.87
C GLY A 300 3.12 18.37 14.43
N LEU A 301 4.07 17.62 13.89
CA LEU A 301 3.93 16.20 13.61
C LEU A 301 4.13 15.40 14.91
N THR A 302 3.37 14.32 15.04
CA THR A 302 3.53 13.33 16.11
C THR A 302 4.77 12.48 15.82
N VAL A 303 5.55 12.15 16.85
CA VAL A 303 6.68 11.21 16.74
C VAL A 303 6.22 9.80 17.08
N ALA A 304 6.79 8.78 16.42
CA ALA A 304 6.45 7.39 16.68
C ALA A 304 7.06 6.94 18.02
N GLU A 305 6.24 6.43 18.94
CA GLU A 305 6.70 5.82 20.20
C GLU A 305 7.38 4.46 19.97
N VAL A 306 6.97 3.76 18.90
CA VAL A 306 7.49 2.42 18.56
C VAL A 306 8.59 2.55 17.51
N ALA A 307 9.75 1.95 17.79
CA ALA A 307 10.88 1.91 16.87
C ALA A 307 10.49 1.31 15.50
N ALA A 308 11.03 1.91 14.44
CA ALA A 308 10.83 1.48 13.07
C ALA A 308 11.29 0.03 12.84
N LYS A 309 10.63 -0.71 11.94
CA LYS A 309 10.91 -2.13 11.66
C LYS A 309 11.13 -2.38 10.17
N PRO A 310 12.06 -3.27 9.76
CA PRO A 310 12.21 -3.66 8.36
C PRO A 310 10.88 -4.14 7.75
N GLY A 311 10.62 -3.71 6.50
CA GLY A 311 9.37 -3.95 5.78
C GLY A 311 8.23 -2.97 6.10
N GLN A 312 8.38 -2.09 7.10
CA GLN A 312 7.40 -1.04 7.38
C GLN A 312 7.36 -0.02 6.23
N GLN A 313 6.17 0.21 5.67
CA GLN A 313 5.96 1.22 4.64
C GLN A 313 6.10 2.63 5.19
N VAL A 314 6.79 3.49 4.45
CA VAL A 314 7.08 4.87 4.81
C VAL A 314 7.01 5.81 3.60
N ILE A 315 6.85 7.10 3.88
CA ILE A 315 7.21 8.18 2.96
C ILE A 315 8.34 9.03 3.54
N ALA A 316 9.19 9.57 2.69
CA ALA A 316 10.04 10.70 3.01
C ALA A 316 9.45 11.97 2.38
N VAL A 317 9.42 13.07 3.14
CA VAL A 317 8.84 14.34 2.70
C VAL A 317 9.92 15.43 2.72
N GLY A 318 10.04 16.21 1.64
CA GLY A 318 11.09 17.21 1.49
C GLY A 318 10.77 18.34 0.51
N ALA A 319 11.68 19.31 0.44
CA ALA A 319 11.62 20.47 -0.47
C ALA A 319 12.91 20.61 -1.31
N PRO A 320 13.20 19.65 -2.21
CA PRO A 320 14.44 19.59 -2.97
C PRO A 320 14.53 20.69 -4.04
N LEU A 321 15.73 21.26 -4.20
CA LEU A 321 16.12 22.13 -5.32
C LEU A 321 15.18 23.34 -5.60
N GLY A 322 14.41 23.78 -4.60
CA GLY A 322 13.47 24.90 -4.72
C GLY A 322 12.02 24.50 -5.05
N LEU A 323 11.78 23.23 -5.39
CA LEU A 323 10.43 22.65 -5.44
C LEU A 323 9.92 22.45 -4.01
N THR A 324 8.65 22.77 -3.75
CA THR A 324 8.00 22.41 -2.48
C THR A 324 7.27 21.07 -2.61
N ASP A 325 6.91 20.48 -1.47
CA ASP A 325 5.95 19.37 -1.39
C ASP A 325 6.35 18.09 -2.15
N THR A 326 7.65 17.75 -2.17
CA THR A 326 8.12 16.47 -2.72
C THR A 326 7.88 15.34 -1.71
N VAL A 327 7.26 14.26 -2.19
CA VAL A 327 6.99 13.05 -1.42
C VAL A 327 7.56 11.86 -2.19
N THR A 328 8.34 11.03 -1.52
CA THR A 328 8.82 9.75 -2.06
C THR A 328 8.41 8.63 -1.11
N SER A 329 8.05 7.47 -1.66
CA SER A 329 7.53 6.32 -0.90
C SER A 329 8.47 5.12 -0.99
N GLY A 330 8.49 4.30 0.05
CA GLY A 330 9.29 3.09 0.11
C GLY A 330 9.01 2.29 1.39
N VAL A 331 9.96 1.46 1.79
CA VAL A 331 9.96 0.70 3.04
C VAL A 331 11.24 0.94 3.83
N ILE A 332 11.17 0.71 5.14
CA ILE A 332 12.36 0.51 5.96
C ILE A 332 13.07 -0.76 5.49
N SER A 333 14.28 -0.63 4.94
CA SER A 333 15.07 -1.75 4.42
C SER A 333 15.81 -2.47 5.55
N ALA A 334 16.35 -1.71 6.52
CA ALA A 334 17.12 -2.23 7.65
C ALA A 334 17.19 -1.22 8.79
N ILE A 335 17.45 -1.70 10.01
CA ILE A 335 17.98 -0.88 11.10
C ILE A 335 19.48 -1.16 11.20
N ARG A 336 20.30 -0.12 11.25
CA ARG A 336 21.76 -0.20 11.35
C ARG A 336 22.17 0.26 12.74
N GLU A 337 22.87 -0.60 13.47
CA GLU A 337 23.38 -0.26 14.82
C GLU A 337 24.60 0.68 14.75
N THR A 338 25.33 0.64 13.63
CA THR A 338 26.42 1.56 13.30
C THR A 338 26.16 2.19 11.93
N GLY A 339 26.24 3.51 11.85
CA GLY A 339 25.94 4.29 10.64
C GLY A 339 26.66 5.64 10.61
N TYR A 340 25.98 6.66 10.11
CA TYR A 340 26.50 8.03 10.03
C TYR A 340 26.89 8.56 11.42
N GLU A 341 28.07 9.17 11.51
CA GLU A 341 28.64 9.76 12.74
C GLU A 341 28.57 8.84 14.00
N GLU A 342 28.78 7.53 13.79
CA GLU A 342 28.83 6.47 14.82
C GLU A 342 27.49 6.20 15.55
N GLY A 343 26.38 6.79 15.09
CA GLY A 343 25.03 6.54 15.62
C GLY A 343 24.28 5.40 14.92
N PRO A 344 23.19 4.88 15.54
CA PRO A 344 22.25 4.00 14.87
C PRO A 344 21.47 4.75 13.80
N MET A 345 21.13 4.09 12.69
CA MET A 345 20.43 4.69 11.54
C MET A 345 19.30 3.79 11.05
N VAL A 346 18.20 4.42 10.62
CA VAL A 346 17.12 3.79 9.87
C VAL A 346 17.48 3.83 8.39
N GLN A 347 17.64 2.67 7.75
CA GLN A 347 17.80 2.57 6.30
C GLN A 347 16.43 2.34 5.64
N PHE A 348 16.18 3.02 4.52
CA PHE A 348 14.96 2.88 3.72
C PHE A 348 15.28 3.05 2.22
N ASP A 349 14.36 2.65 1.34
CA ASP A 349 14.57 2.65 -0.13
C ASP A 349 13.82 3.75 -0.90
N ALA A 350 12.99 4.55 -0.21
CA ALA A 350 12.36 5.73 -0.81
C ALA A 350 13.42 6.71 -1.34
N ALA A 351 13.20 7.27 -2.53
CA ALA A 351 14.19 8.12 -3.19
C ALA A 351 14.55 9.36 -2.34
N ILE A 352 15.84 9.57 -2.10
CA ILE A 352 16.40 10.72 -1.37
C ILE A 352 17.36 11.48 -2.28
N ASN A 353 17.09 12.78 -2.43
CA ASN A 353 17.86 13.71 -3.25
C ASN A 353 18.31 14.92 -2.41
N PRO A 354 19.32 15.68 -2.86
CA PRO A 354 19.73 16.93 -2.22
C PRO A 354 18.55 17.87 -1.93
N GLY A 355 18.46 18.34 -0.69
CA GLY A 355 17.36 19.16 -0.17
C GLY A 355 16.27 18.39 0.60
N ASN A 356 16.21 17.07 0.51
CA ASN A 356 15.38 16.25 1.42
C ASN A 356 16.02 16.08 2.82
N SER A 357 17.31 16.41 3.00
CA SER A 357 17.99 16.43 4.30
C SER A 357 17.20 17.24 5.33
N GLY A 358 17.00 16.69 6.52
CA GLY A 358 16.24 17.29 7.61
C GLY A 358 14.73 17.10 7.49
N GLY A 359 14.25 16.49 6.41
CA GLY A 359 12.84 16.14 6.21
C GLY A 359 12.43 14.90 7.00
N PRO A 360 11.13 14.77 7.35
CA PRO A 360 10.68 13.63 8.13
C PRO A 360 10.48 12.39 7.25
N VAL A 361 10.82 11.24 7.81
CA VAL A 361 10.36 9.92 7.35
C VAL A 361 9.14 9.54 8.18
N ILE A 362 8.03 9.20 7.54
CA ILE A 362 6.69 9.06 8.13
C ILE A 362 6.13 7.66 7.88
N ASN A 363 5.47 7.06 8.88
CA ASN A 363 4.76 5.78 8.75
C ASN A 363 3.29 5.91 8.31
N GLY A 364 2.57 4.78 8.18
CA GLY A 364 1.13 4.77 7.86
C GLY A 364 0.21 5.45 8.88
N GLN A 365 0.70 5.65 10.10
CA GLN A 365 0.00 6.28 11.21
C GLN A 365 0.16 7.82 11.22
N GLN A 366 0.87 8.38 10.23
CA GLN A 366 1.23 9.82 10.15
C GLN A 366 2.25 10.26 11.21
N GLU A 367 3.00 9.33 11.78
CA GLU A 367 4.01 9.58 12.80
C GLU A 367 5.41 9.62 12.18
N VAL A 368 6.24 10.55 12.65
CA VAL A 368 7.66 10.62 12.27
C VAL A 368 8.40 9.43 12.89
N VAL A 369 9.08 8.64 12.06
CA VAL A 369 9.96 7.54 12.49
C VAL A 369 11.45 7.90 12.41
N GLY A 370 11.81 8.94 11.64
CA GLY A 370 13.19 9.45 11.57
C GLY A 370 13.33 10.75 10.77
N ILE A 371 14.55 11.29 10.76
CA ILE A 371 14.95 12.50 10.04
C ILE A 371 15.87 12.10 8.89
N ALA A 372 15.45 12.28 7.65
CA ALA A 372 16.20 11.88 6.46
C ALA A 372 17.51 12.66 6.31
N VAL A 373 18.58 11.95 5.93
CA VAL A 373 19.92 12.50 5.67
C VAL A 373 20.25 12.21 4.20
N ALA A 374 20.35 13.24 3.36
CA ALA A 374 20.70 13.08 1.95
C ALA A 374 22.22 13.12 1.73
N GLY A 375 22.70 12.38 0.72
CA GLY A 375 24.07 12.50 0.22
C GLY A 375 25.16 11.71 0.95
N TYR A 376 24.81 10.76 1.83
CA TYR A 376 25.82 9.89 2.47
C TYR A 376 26.47 8.90 1.50
N LEU A 377 25.72 8.41 0.51
CA LEU A 377 26.18 7.48 -0.53
C LEU A 377 25.55 7.86 -1.87
N GLU A 378 26.33 7.81 -2.96
CA GLU A 378 25.84 7.90 -4.34
C GLU A 378 25.23 6.55 -4.78
N ALA A 379 24.23 6.09 -4.04
CA ALA A 379 23.57 4.80 -4.25
C ALA A 379 22.05 4.98 -4.34
N GLU A 380 21.48 4.66 -5.51
CA GLU A 380 20.03 4.67 -5.71
C GLU A 380 19.35 3.65 -4.78
N GLY A 381 18.20 4.02 -4.21
CA GLY A 381 17.46 3.14 -3.28
C GLY A 381 18.11 2.91 -1.91
N LEU A 382 19.10 3.74 -1.51
CA LEU A 382 19.72 3.68 -0.19
C LEU A 382 19.59 5.03 0.55
N GLY A 383 18.39 5.27 1.08
CA GLY A 383 18.13 6.36 2.02
C GLY A 383 18.56 6.00 3.44
N LEU A 384 19.04 6.99 4.19
CA LEU A 384 19.32 6.90 5.62
C LEU A 384 18.57 7.99 6.39
N ALA A 385 18.12 7.66 7.61
CA ALA A 385 17.52 8.60 8.54
C ALA A 385 18.00 8.39 9.96
N ILE A 386 18.16 9.48 10.69
CA ILE A 386 18.42 9.48 12.14
C ILE A 386 17.11 9.01 12.82
N PRO A 387 17.14 8.01 13.73
CA PRO A 387 15.95 7.55 14.44
C PRO A 387 15.31 8.70 15.23
N ILE A 388 13.98 8.85 15.16
CA ILE A 388 13.30 9.98 15.81
C ILE A 388 13.50 9.98 17.34
N ALA A 389 13.56 8.79 17.95
CA ALA A 389 13.78 8.65 19.40
C ALA A 389 15.15 9.21 19.82
N ASP A 390 16.19 9.03 19.01
CA ASP A 390 17.51 9.59 19.26
C ASP A 390 17.54 11.11 19.03
N ALA A 391 16.77 11.62 18.06
CA ALA A 391 16.60 13.06 17.85
C ALA A 391 15.82 13.75 19.00
N CYS A 392 14.80 13.10 19.56
CA CYS A 392 14.08 13.59 20.76
C CYS A 392 14.97 13.53 22.01
N LYS A 393 15.73 12.44 22.19
CA LYS A 393 16.70 12.30 23.30
C LYS A 393 17.88 13.28 23.19
N SER A 394 18.23 13.66 21.96
CA SER A 394 19.22 14.67 21.60
C SER A 394 18.76 16.09 21.94
N ILE A 395 17.53 16.43 21.52
CA ILE A 395 16.91 17.73 21.72
C ILE A 395 15.46 17.53 22.17
N ASP A 396 15.22 17.88 23.43
CA ASP A 396 13.95 17.77 24.14
C ASP A 396 12.90 18.77 23.61
N ILE A 397 12.34 18.46 22.43
CA ILE A 397 11.29 19.23 21.74
C ILE A 397 10.14 18.35 21.20
N CYS A 398 10.14 17.07 21.58
CA CYS A 398 9.07 16.11 21.36
C CYS A 398 8.20 16.06 22.62
#